data_AF-A0A7Y6EFY7-F1
#
_entry.id   AF-A0A7Y6EFY7-F1
#
_cell.length_a   1.000
_cell.length_b   1.000
_cell.length_c   1.000
_cell.angle_alpha   90.00
_cell.angle_beta   90.00
_cell.angle_gamma   90.00
#
_symmetry.space_group_name_H-M   'P 1'
#
loop_
_entity.id
_entity.type
_entity.pdbx_description
1 polymer ?
#
loop_
_entity_poly.entity_id
_entity_poly.type
_entity_poly.pdbx_seq_one_letter_code
_entity_poly.pdbx_strand_id
1 'polypeptide(L)'
;MLLIPQLPAKPAYLRVRVWRRLQAMGAAPLKNAVHALPARDDTRALFEELRAEITAGGGEALILKARLVEGMVDAELRAVFDAARDADYEELAREARMIAEAEYVSSADVRRLRKRLDEIAAVDFFGAHGRQAADAAIAQAEGRAGRHPDVSGPGAPELTPAELKGRTWVTRRHVHVDRIASAWLIRRFIDPSPSFKFVDGKDYQPEPGELRFDMADAEFTHEGDHCTFETLTYRTGLDGDQALVALAEIIHDLDIADDKFGRPETAGIAALINGICASTDGDNERIAQGSGALDGFYAHFTKRRGA
;
A
#
# COMPACT_ATOMS: atom_id res chain seq x y z
N MET A 1 18.78 -30.56 9.29
CA MET A 1 20.17 -30.08 9.41
C MET A 1 20.25 -29.21 10.65
N LEU A 2 21.34 -29.30 11.41
CA LEU A 2 21.51 -28.57 12.66
C LEU A 2 22.67 -27.58 12.57
N LEU A 3 22.52 -26.42 13.21
CA LEU A 3 23.57 -25.47 13.51
C LEU A 3 23.79 -25.45 15.03
N ILE A 4 25.05 -25.57 15.45
CA ILE A 4 25.47 -25.45 16.84
C ILE A 4 26.49 -24.30 16.92
N PRO A 5 26.06 -23.07 17.25
CA PRO A 5 26.93 -21.92 17.41
C PRO A 5 27.48 -21.84 18.84
N GLN A 6 28.76 -21.52 18.94
CA GLN A 6 29.47 -21.14 20.16
C GLN A 6 29.94 -19.69 20.00
N LEU A 7 29.24 -18.79 20.69
CA LEU A 7 29.48 -17.35 20.56
C LEU A 7 30.36 -16.84 21.71
N PRO A 8 31.32 -15.93 21.45
CA PRO A 8 32.16 -15.37 22.50
C PRO A 8 31.33 -14.54 23.50
N ALA A 9 31.79 -14.48 24.75
CA ALA A 9 31.08 -13.77 25.83
C ALA A 9 30.98 -12.25 25.58
N LYS A 10 31.95 -11.70 24.84
CA LYS A 10 31.97 -10.33 24.36
C LYS A 10 32.40 -10.33 22.88
N PRO A 11 31.85 -9.44 22.05
CA PRO A 11 30.87 -8.41 22.38
C PRO A 11 29.40 -8.91 22.32
N ALA A 12 28.52 -8.34 23.14
CA ALA A 12 27.12 -8.78 23.26
C ALA A 12 26.30 -8.63 21.97
N TYR A 13 26.67 -7.69 21.08
CA TYR A 13 25.94 -7.45 19.82
C TYR A 13 25.96 -8.67 18.89
N LEU A 14 27.02 -9.48 18.91
CA LEU A 14 27.15 -10.63 18.03
C LEU A 14 26.07 -11.67 18.32
N ARG A 15 25.78 -11.91 19.60
CA ARG A 15 24.72 -12.84 20.04
C ARG A 15 23.34 -12.39 19.57
N VAL A 16 23.04 -11.10 19.72
CA VAL A 16 21.76 -10.53 19.26
C VAL A 16 21.62 -10.64 17.75
N ARG A 17 22.70 -10.34 17.01
CA ARG A 17 22.71 -10.44 15.54
C ARG A 17 22.48 -11.88 15.07
N VAL A 18 23.19 -12.85 15.64
CA VAL A 18 23.05 -14.28 15.30
C VAL A 18 21.65 -14.78 15.63
N TRP A 19 21.11 -14.43 16.80
CA TRP A 19 19.75 -14.78 17.18
C TRP A 19 18.71 -14.21 16.19
N ARG A 20 18.84 -12.94 15.81
CA ARG A 20 17.96 -12.32 14.79
C ARG A 20 18.06 -13.02 13.44
N ARG A 21 19.27 -13.38 12.99
CA ARG A 21 19.48 -14.14 11.74
C ARG A 21 18.79 -15.50 11.79
N LEU A 22 18.89 -16.22 12.91
CA LEU A 22 18.23 -17.52 13.09
C LEU A 22 16.70 -17.40 13.03
N GLN A 23 16.12 -16.36 13.65
CA GLN A 23 14.69 -16.08 13.54
C GLN A 23 14.29 -15.76 12.10
N ALA A 24 15.05 -14.90 11.42
CA ALA A 24 14.81 -14.53 10.02
C ALA A 24 14.94 -15.69 9.03
N MET A 25 15.68 -16.75 9.38
CA MET A 25 15.77 -17.98 8.58
C MET A 25 14.66 -18.99 8.90
N GLY A 26 13.84 -18.75 9.92
CA GLY A 26 12.87 -19.72 10.44
C GLY A 26 13.51 -20.92 11.13
N ALA A 27 14.69 -20.76 11.73
CA ALA A 27 15.39 -21.88 12.37
C ALA A 27 14.71 -22.27 13.70
N ALA A 28 14.20 -23.50 13.77
CA ALA A 28 13.54 -24.01 14.96
C ALA A 28 14.55 -24.32 16.08
N PRO A 29 14.33 -23.85 17.32
CA PRO A 29 15.16 -24.24 18.46
C PRO A 29 14.84 -25.68 18.88
N LEU A 30 15.86 -26.54 18.98
CA LEU A 30 15.69 -27.92 19.49
C LEU A 30 15.92 -27.97 21.02
N LYS A 31 17.17 -27.76 21.44
CA LYS A 31 17.61 -27.68 22.84
C LYS A 31 18.88 -26.84 22.93
N ASN A 32 19.01 -26.02 23.97
CA ASN A 32 20.16 -25.14 24.17
C ASN A 32 20.45 -24.28 22.92
N ALA A 33 21.70 -24.25 22.45
CA ALA A 33 22.12 -23.53 21.25
C ALA A 33 21.92 -24.34 19.95
N VAL A 34 21.18 -25.45 19.96
CA VAL A 34 20.98 -26.26 18.74
C VAL A 34 19.78 -25.74 17.96
N HIS A 35 20.03 -25.27 16.74
CA HIS A 35 19.01 -24.76 15.82
C HIS A 35 18.86 -25.68 14.61
N ALA A 36 17.63 -25.93 14.19
CA ALA A 36 17.30 -26.82 13.09
C ALA A 36 16.77 -26.05 11.88
N LEU A 37 17.13 -26.53 10.70
CA LEU A 37 16.44 -26.26 9.43
C LEU A 37 16.20 -27.57 8.67
N PRO A 38 15.20 -27.64 7.78
CA PRO A 38 15.05 -28.75 6.85
C PRO A 38 16.36 -28.99 6.08
N ALA A 39 16.67 -30.25 5.76
CA ALA A 39 17.90 -30.58 5.02
C ALA A 39 17.71 -30.35 3.51
N ARG A 40 17.75 -29.09 3.07
CA ARG A 40 17.68 -28.63 1.68
C ARG A 40 18.92 -27.82 1.32
N ASP A 41 19.17 -27.57 0.04
CA ASP A 41 20.36 -26.85 -0.42
C ASP A 41 20.27 -25.34 -0.15
N ASP A 42 19.07 -24.77 -0.25
CA ASP A 42 18.79 -23.37 0.09
C ASP A 42 19.02 -23.09 1.59
N THR A 43 18.47 -23.92 2.47
CA THR A 43 18.65 -23.78 3.92
C THR A 43 20.07 -24.09 4.37
N ARG A 44 20.79 -24.96 3.65
CA ARG A 44 22.23 -25.19 3.84
C ARG A 44 23.03 -23.92 3.59
N ALA A 45 22.81 -23.24 2.47
CA ALA A 45 23.51 -22.01 2.14
C ALA A 45 23.31 -20.93 3.23
N LEU A 46 22.09 -20.81 3.77
CA LEU A 46 21.78 -19.89 4.88
C LEU A 46 22.60 -20.19 6.14
N PHE A 47 22.71 -21.46 6.55
CA PHE A 47 23.54 -21.85 7.69
C PHE A 47 25.04 -21.65 7.42
N GLU A 48 25.52 -21.92 6.20
CA GLU A 48 26.91 -21.72 5.82
C GLU A 48 27.31 -20.24 5.86
N GLU A 49 26.43 -19.35 5.39
CA GLU A 49 26.60 -17.90 5.50
C GLU A 49 26.64 -17.45 6.97
N LEU A 50 25.67 -17.89 7.78
CA LEU A 50 25.65 -17.55 9.21
C LEU A 50 26.87 -18.09 9.95
N ARG A 51 27.36 -19.28 9.61
CA ARG A 51 28.59 -19.85 10.16
C ARG A 51 29.79 -18.96 9.84
N ALA A 52 29.90 -18.47 8.60
CA ALA A 52 30.97 -17.56 8.20
C ALA A 52 30.90 -16.24 8.98
N GLU A 53 29.71 -15.67 9.17
CA GLU A 53 29.50 -14.48 10.02
C GLU A 53 29.93 -14.72 11.48
N ILE A 54 29.58 -15.88 12.05
CA ILE A 54 29.95 -16.25 13.42
C ILE A 54 31.47 -16.37 13.56
N THR A 55 32.13 -17.05 12.62
CA THR A 55 33.60 -17.21 12.63
C THR A 55 34.32 -15.88 12.45
N ALA A 56 33.84 -15.00 11.57
CA ALA A 56 34.39 -13.66 11.41
C ALA A 56 34.23 -12.81 12.70
N GLY A 57 33.18 -13.07 13.48
CA GLY A 57 32.95 -12.45 14.79
C GLY A 57 33.75 -13.06 15.96
N GLY A 58 34.63 -14.03 15.70
CA GLY A 58 35.43 -14.71 16.73
C GLY A 58 34.68 -15.80 17.50
N GLY A 59 33.56 -16.30 16.97
CA GLY A 59 32.87 -17.50 17.46
C GLY A 59 33.20 -18.75 16.64
N GLU A 60 32.62 -19.86 17.04
CA GLU A 60 32.69 -21.13 16.33
C GLU A 60 31.28 -21.61 16.01
N ALA A 61 31.10 -22.37 14.93
CA ALA A 61 29.81 -22.95 14.61
C ALA A 61 29.97 -24.24 13.80
N LEU A 62 29.22 -25.26 14.20
CA LEU A 62 29.18 -26.56 13.53
C LEU A 62 27.86 -26.72 12.78
N ILE A 63 27.94 -27.15 11.52
CA ILE A 63 26.78 -27.55 10.72
C ILE A 63 26.83 -29.06 10.55
N LEU A 64 25.73 -29.74 10.89
CA LEU A 64 25.66 -31.19 10.77
C LEU A 64 24.33 -31.67 10.19
N LYS A 65 24.40 -32.71 9.36
CA LYS A 65 23.22 -33.43 8.88
C LYS A 65 22.95 -34.56 9.86
N ALA A 66 21.85 -34.46 10.60
CA ALA A 66 21.43 -35.45 11.58
C ALA A 66 20.07 -36.04 11.21
N ARG A 67 19.82 -37.24 11.75
CA ARG A 67 18.51 -37.88 11.81
C ARG A 67 18.11 -38.03 13.28
N LEU A 68 16.83 -37.87 13.59
CA LEU A 68 16.31 -38.20 14.92
C LEU A 68 16.33 -39.73 15.07
N VAL A 69 16.80 -40.21 16.23
CA VAL A 69 16.95 -41.65 16.50
C VAL A 69 16.11 -42.05 17.72
N GLU A 70 16.13 -41.24 18.77
CA GLU A 70 15.37 -41.45 20.01
C GLU A 70 15.04 -40.10 20.66
N GLY A 71 13.96 -40.06 21.46
CA GLY A 71 13.47 -38.85 22.10
C GLY A 71 12.40 -38.16 21.24
N MET A 72 12.79 -37.09 20.56
CA MET A 72 11.87 -36.36 19.67
C MET A 72 11.71 -37.10 18.35
N VAL A 73 10.48 -37.22 17.86
CA VAL A 73 10.20 -37.77 16.51
C VAL A 73 10.08 -36.65 15.47
N ASP A 74 10.25 -36.99 14.19
CA ASP A 74 10.17 -36.01 13.09
C ASP A 74 8.85 -35.21 13.08
N ALA A 75 7.74 -35.83 13.47
CA ALA A 75 6.43 -35.17 13.57
C ALA A 75 6.40 -34.08 14.65
N GLU A 76 7.04 -34.32 15.80
CA GLU A 76 7.14 -33.33 16.88
C GLU A 76 8.04 -32.16 16.48
N LEU A 77 9.15 -32.42 15.79
CA LEU A 77 10.00 -31.35 15.27
C LEU A 77 9.25 -30.51 14.23
N ARG A 78 8.49 -31.14 13.32
CA ARG A 78 7.63 -30.40 12.37
C ARG A 78 6.62 -29.53 13.11
N ALA A 79 5.98 -30.06 14.15
CA ALA A 79 5.05 -29.29 14.97
C ALA A 79 5.71 -28.06 15.63
N VAL A 80 7.02 -28.09 15.94
CA VAL A 80 7.76 -26.91 16.41
C VAL A 80 7.89 -25.85 15.32
N PHE A 81 8.16 -26.24 14.08
CA PHE A 81 8.19 -25.30 12.94
C PHE A 81 6.79 -24.73 12.67
N ASP A 82 5.79 -25.60 12.62
CA ASP A 82 4.40 -25.21 12.34
C ASP A 82 3.89 -24.25 13.43
N ALA A 83 4.10 -24.56 14.71
CA ALA A 83 3.68 -23.69 15.81
C ALA A 83 4.34 -22.31 15.77
N ALA A 84 5.61 -22.22 15.36
CA ALA A 84 6.29 -20.93 15.21
C ALA A 84 5.67 -20.09 14.09
N ARG A 85 5.36 -20.72 12.95
CA ARG A 85 4.72 -20.06 11.81
C ARG A 85 3.25 -19.74 12.06
N ASP A 86 2.52 -20.61 12.74
CA ASP A 86 1.15 -20.36 13.17
C ASP A 86 1.06 -19.10 14.04
N ALA A 87 2.01 -18.90 14.96
CA ALA A 87 2.07 -17.68 15.77
C ALA A 87 2.32 -16.41 14.93
N ASP A 88 3.24 -16.47 13.96
CA ASP A 88 3.51 -15.36 13.05
C ASP A 88 2.28 -15.01 12.19
N TYR A 89 1.61 -16.04 11.64
CA TYR A 89 0.39 -15.88 10.87
C TYR A 89 -0.77 -15.36 11.72
N GLU A 90 -0.90 -15.81 12.96
CA GLU A 90 -1.93 -15.31 13.88
C GLU A 90 -1.74 -13.82 14.19
N GLU A 91 -0.49 -13.38 14.38
CA GLU A 91 -0.16 -11.97 14.54
C GLU A 91 -0.53 -11.16 13.31
N LEU A 92 -0.14 -11.64 12.12
CA LEU A 92 -0.46 -10.99 10.85
C LEU A 92 -1.99 -10.92 10.63
N ALA A 93 -2.71 -12.00 10.93
CA ALA A 93 -4.16 -12.04 10.83
C ALA A 93 -4.83 -11.04 11.78
N ARG A 94 -4.27 -10.85 12.99
CA ARG A 94 -4.76 -9.86 13.95
C ARG A 94 -4.52 -8.43 13.44
N GLU A 95 -3.33 -8.15 12.91
CA GLU A 95 -3.02 -6.86 12.27
C GLU A 95 -3.97 -6.56 11.11
N ALA A 96 -4.16 -7.54 10.22
CA ALA A 96 -5.05 -7.43 9.07
C ALA A 96 -6.51 -7.16 9.49
N ARG A 97 -7.01 -7.84 10.53
CA ARG A 97 -8.35 -7.58 11.09
C ARG A 97 -8.48 -6.17 11.66
N MET A 98 -7.50 -5.69 12.41
CA MET A 98 -7.51 -4.31 12.94
C MET A 98 -7.54 -3.27 11.82
N ILE A 99 -6.74 -3.49 10.77
CA ILE A 99 -6.75 -2.63 9.58
C ILE A 99 -8.11 -2.71 8.89
N ALA A 100 -8.66 -3.92 8.69
CA ALA A 100 -9.97 -4.11 8.07
C ALA A 100 -11.13 -3.50 8.89
N GLU A 101 -10.97 -3.30 10.19
CA GLU A 101 -11.96 -2.65 11.06
C GLU A 101 -11.81 -1.12 11.10
N ALA A 102 -10.71 -0.56 10.60
CA ALA A 102 -10.48 0.88 10.55
C ALA A 102 -11.53 1.60 9.68
N GLU A 103 -11.72 2.90 9.95
CA GLU A 103 -12.61 3.76 9.16
C GLU A 103 -12.16 3.84 7.70
N TYR A 104 -10.84 3.91 7.49
CA TYR A 104 -10.20 3.95 6.19
C TYR A 104 -9.12 2.87 6.12
N VAL A 105 -9.13 2.10 5.03
CA VAL A 105 -8.11 1.10 4.73
C VAL A 105 -7.29 1.58 3.55
N SER A 106 -6.02 1.91 3.79
CA SER A 106 -5.13 2.34 2.72
C SER A 106 -4.63 1.13 1.92
N SER A 107 -4.47 1.31 0.60
CA SER A 107 -3.80 0.33 -0.25
C SER A 107 -2.36 0.07 0.18
N ALA A 108 -1.69 1.06 0.79
CA ALA A 108 -0.34 0.92 1.34
C ALA A 108 -0.29 -0.05 2.52
N ASP A 109 -1.27 -0.02 3.42
CA ASP A 109 -1.36 -0.96 4.54
C ASP A 109 -1.60 -2.39 4.03
N VAL A 110 -2.48 -2.55 3.03
CA VAL A 110 -2.69 -3.84 2.36
C VAL A 110 -1.40 -4.37 1.72
N ARG A 111 -0.66 -3.54 0.98
CA ARG A 111 0.65 -3.93 0.42
C ARG A 111 1.64 -4.33 1.50
N ARG A 112 1.66 -3.63 2.65
CA ARG A 112 2.51 -3.99 3.80
C ARG A 112 2.14 -5.38 4.35
N LEU A 113 0.84 -5.67 4.50
CA LEU A 113 0.36 -6.97 4.95
C LEU A 113 0.75 -8.08 3.97
N ARG A 114 0.59 -7.87 2.66
CA ARG A 114 0.99 -8.83 1.61
C ARG A 114 2.49 -9.11 1.64
N LYS A 115 3.31 -8.07 1.70
CA LYS A 115 4.77 -8.23 1.82
C LYS A 115 5.14 -9.04 3.07
N ARG A 116 4.50 -8.77 4.20
CA ARG A 116 4.75 -9.50 5.45
C ARG A 116 4.28 -10.96 5.37
N LEU A 117 3.17 -11.23 4.68
CA LEU A 117 2.72 -12.59 4.39
C LEU A 117 3.77 -13.38 3.59
N ASP A 118 4.32 -12.77 2.54
CA ASP A 118 5.34 -13.39 1.69
C ASP A 118 6.63 -13.66 2.46
N GLU A 119 7.04 -12.73 3.34
CA GLU A 119 8.18 -12.89 4.23
C GLU A 119 8.00 -14.09 5.18
N ILE A 120 6.81 -14.26 5.77
CA ILE A 120 6.50 -15.43 6.63
C ILE A 120 6.45 -16.71 5.79
N ALA A 121 5.82 -16.68 4.62
CA ALA A 121 5.71 -17.83 3.74
C ALA A 121 7.06 -18.32 3.21
N ALA A 122 8.03 -17.43 3.02
CA ALA A 122 9.39 -17.78 2.60
C ALA A 122 10.13 -18.67 3.62
N VAL A 123 9.72 -18.61 4.90
CA VAL A 123 10.29 -19.40 6.00
C VAL A 123 9.30 -20.40 6.60
N ASP A 124 8.18 -20.62 5.92
CA ASP A 124 7.24 -21.70 6.20
C ASP A 124 7.63 -22.94 5.38
N PHE A 125 8.32 -23.86 6.03
CA PHE A 125 8.87 -25.04 5.36
C PHE A 125 7.87 -26.19 5.21
N PHE A 126 6.77 -26.19 5.97
CA PHE A 126 5.88 -27.34 6.11
C PHE A 126 4.41 -27.02 5.87
N GLY A 127 4.04 -25.74 5.69
CA GLY A 127 2.69 -25.33 5.35
C GLY A 127 1.80 -25.20 6.58
N ALA A 128 2.15 -24.28 7.48
CA ALA A 128 1.45 -24.08 8.73
C ALA A 128 -0.01 -23.66 8.51
N HIS A 129 -0.92 -24.13 9.36
CA HIS A 129 -2.36 -23.98 9.17
C HIS A 129 -2.84 -22.52 9.29
N GLY A 130 -2.15 -21.71 10.11
CA GLY A 130 -2.46 -20.31 10.36
C GLY A 130 -2.47 -19.43 9.11
N ARG A 131 -1.79 -19.86 8.04
CA ARG A 131 -1.76 -19.14 6.77
C ARG A 131 -3.15 -18.85 6.22
N GLN A 132 -4.07 -19.82 6.28
CA GLN A 132 -5.43 -19.64 5.75
C GLN A 132 -6.18 -18.50 6.45
N ALA A 133 -6.01 -18.37 7.76
CA ALA A 133 -6.64 -17.31 8.54
C ALA A 133 -6.01 -15.94 8.25
N ALA A 134 -4.69 -15.88 8.04
CA ALA A 134 -4.00 -14.66 7.61
C ALA A 134 -4.44 -14.22 6.21
N ASP A 135 -4.46 -15.14 5.24
CA ASP A 135 -4.94 -14.88 3.87
C ASP A 135 -6.38 -14.36 3.87
N ALA A 136 -7.28 -15.00 4.62
CA ALA A 136 -8.68 -14.56 4.71
C ALA A 136 -8.82 -13.15 5.33
N ALA A 137 -8.04 -12.85 6.38
CA ALA A 137 -8.06 -11.53 7.01
C ALA A 137 -7.48 -10.43 6.08
N ILE A 138 -6.43 -10.74 5.32
CA ILE A 138 -5.86 -9.83 4.34
C ILE A 138 -6.85 -9.59 3.20
N ALA A 139 -7.50 -10.64 2.69
CA ALA A 139 -8.53 -10.50 1.66
C ALA A 139 -9.72 -9.63 2.11
N GLN A 140 -10.06 -9.68 3.40
CA GLN A 140 -11.07 -8.77 3.97
C GLN A 140 -10.60 -7.31 3.98
N ALA A 141 -9.34 -7.06 4.35
CA ALA A 141 -8.75 -5.72 4.29
C ALA A 141 -8.67 -5.22 2.84
N GLU A 142 -8.29 -6.08 1.90
CA GLU A 142 -8.27 -5.82 0.45
C GLU A 142 -9.65 -5.44 -0.08
N GLY A 143 -10.70 -6.19 0.28
CA GLY A 143 -12.07 -5.86 -0.14
C GLY A 143 -12.60 -4.52 0.40
N ARG A 144 -11.91 -3.93 1.39
CA ARG A 144 -12.19 -2.59 1.90
C ARG A 144 -11.23 -1.53 1.36
N ALA A 145 -10.00 -1.88 1.04
CA ALA A 145 -9.09 -1.02 0.30
C ALA A 145 -9.69 -0.76 -1.09
N GLY A 146 -10.05 0.49 -1.38
CA GLY A 146 -10.79 0.87 -2.59
C GLY A 146 -12.27 1.19 -2.34
N ARG A 147 -12.85 0.77 -1.20
CA ARG A 147 -14.10 1.35 -0.69
C ARG A 147 -13.75 2.59 0.12
N HIS A 148 -13.40 3.66 -0.57
CA HIS A 148 -13.22 4.94 0.07
C HIS A 148 -14.56 5.32 0.74
N PRO A 149 -14.58 5.61 2.06
CA PRO A 149 -15.83 5.74 2.84
C PRO A 149 -16.75 6.87 2.37
N ASP A 150 -16.24 7.73 1.47
CA ASP A 150 -16.95 8.89 0.93
C ASP A 150 -17.48 8.69 -0.51
N VAL A 151 -17.66 7.46 -0.98
CA VAL A 151 -17.76 7.20 -2.44
C VAL A 151 -18.99 6.39 -2.82
N SER A 152 -20.15 6.84 -2.36
CA SER A 152 -21.42 6.42 -2.94
C SER A 152 -22.23 7.70 -3.09
N GLY A 153 -22.30 8.22 -4.30
CA GLY A 153 -23.21 9.29 -4.65
C GLY A 153 -24.32 8.79 -5.57
N PRO A 154 -25.44 9.51 -5.70
CA PRO A 154 -26.53 9.16 -6.60
C PRO A 154 -26.15 9.17 -8.10
N GLY A 155 -24.86 9.42 -8.42
CA GLY A 155 -24.36 9.79 -9.74
C GLY A 155 -24.63 11.27 -10.03
N ALA A 156 -23.75 11.92 -10.79
CA ALA A 156 -23.98 13.33 -11.15
C ALA A 156 -25.33 13.47 -11.89
N PRO A 157 -26.13 14.49 -11.58
CA PRO A 157 -27.30 14.80 -12.39
C PRO A 157 -26.87 15.04 -13.85
N GLU A 158 -27.77 14.78 -14.82
CA GLU A 158 -27.55 15.15 -16.23
C GLU A 158 -27.53 16.68 -16.36
N LEU A 159 -26.38 17.29 -16.05
CA LEU A 159 -26.14 18.72 -16.18
C LEU A 159 -25.57 19.01 -17.57
N THR A 160 -26.10 20.03 -18.23
CA THR A 160 -25.53 20.54 -19.46
C THR A 160 -24.21 21.26 -19.21
N PRO A 161 -23.31 21.37 -20.21
CA PRO A 161 -22.07 22.15 -20.06
C PRO A 161 -22.28 23.63 -19.67
N ALA A 162 -23.46 24.19 -19.95
CA ALA A 162 -23.80 25.55 -19.52
C ALA A 162 -24.09 25.61 -18.02
N GLU A 163 -24.71 24.56 -17.47
CA GLU A 163 -25.06 24.46 -16.05
C GLU A 163 -23.87 24.15 -15.16
N LEU A 164 -22.71 23.79 -15.71
CA LEU A 164 -21.48 23.57 -14.94
C LEU A 164 -20.66 24.85 -14.69
N LYS A 165 -21.04 25.98 -15.30
CA LYS A 165 -20.26 27.23 -15.26
C LYS A 165 -20.69 28.17 -14.15
N GLY A 166 -19.73 28.93 -13.60
CA GLY A 166 -19.96 29.92 -12.57
C GLY A 166 -20.45 29.32 -11.25
N ARG A 167 -20.03 28.08 -10.95
CA ARG A 167 -20.48 27.32 -9.78
C ARG A 167 -19.51 27.48 -8.62
N THR A 168 -20.03 27.21 -7.43
CA THR A 168 -19.22 26.97 -6.24
C THR A 168 -18.99 25.47 -6.10
N TRP A 169 -17.78 25.03 -6.36
CA TRP A 169 -17.37 23.64 -6.29
C TRP A 169 -16.94 23.29 -4.87
N VAL A 170 -17.65 22.36 -4.26
CA VAL A 170 -17.50 22.01 -2.84
C VAL A 170 -16.80 20.66 -2.71
N THR A 171 -15.79 20.58 -1.86
CA THR A 171 -15.18 19.30 -1.49
C THR A 171 -14.74 19.35 -0.02
N ARG A 172 -14.20 18.25 0.50
CA ARG A 172 -13.70 18.22 1.88
C ARG A 172 -12.35 18.90 2.01
N ARG A 173 -12.12 19.49 3.18
CA ARG A 173 -10.81 20.04 3.58
C ARG A 173 -9.70 19.00 3.52
N HIS A 174 -8.46 19.49 3.52
CA HIS A 174 -7.24 18.70 3.42
C HIS A 174 -7.13 17.97 2.08
N VAL A 175 -7.26 18.74 1.00
CA VAL A 175 -7.19 18.22 -0.37
C VAL A 175 -5.89 17.46 -0.62
N HIS A 176 -6.02 16.39 -1.39
CA HIS A 176 -4.95 15.54 -1.86
C HIS A 176 -5.06 15.35 -3.38
N VAL A 177 -4.31 14.39 -3.94
CA VAL A 177 -4.10 14.18 -5.37
C VAL A 177 -5.36 14.31 -6.24
N ASP A 178 -6.43 13.54 -5.99
CA ASP A 178 -7.61 13.56 -6.85
C ASP A 178 -8.41 14.87 -6.74
N ARG A 179 -8.57 15.43 -5.53
CA ARG A 179 -9.20 16.75 -5.34
C ARG A 179 -8.43 17.88 -5.99
N ILE A 180 -7.10 17.86 -5.89
CA ILE A 180 -6.22 18.86 -6.51
C ILE A 180 -6.33 18.77 -8.03
N ALA A 181 -6.26 17.56 -8.58
CA ALA A 181 -6.37 17.33 -10.02
C ALA A 181 -7.75 17.67 -10.56
N SER A 182 -8.81 17.28 -9.86
CA SER A 182 -10.19 17.60 -10.20
C SER A 182 -10.43 19.11 -10.17
N ALA A 183 -9.95 19.83 -9.15
CA ALA A 183 -10.05 21.29 -9.10
C ALA A 183 -9.30 21.99 -10.25
N TRP A 184 -8.13 21.46 -10.64
CA TRP A 184 -7.39 21.94 -11.81
C TRP A 184 -8.18 21.70 -13.10
N LEU A 185 -8.72 20.49 -13.31
CA LEU A 185 -9.53 20.11 -14.47
C LEU A 185 -10.77 21.00 -14.57
N ILE A 186 -11.49 21.18 -13.46
CA ILE A 186 -12.67 22.04 -13.36
C ILE A 186 -12.33 23.45 -13.84
N ARG A 187 -11.32 24.08 -13.22
CA ARG A 187 -10.94 25.46 -13.53
C ARG A 187 -10.48 25.65 -14.97
N ARG A 188 -9.82 24.64 -15.54
CA ARG A 188 -9.16 24.76 -16.83
C ARG A 188 -10.06 24.41 -18.02
N PHE A 189 -10.97 23.45 -17.86
CA PHE A 189 -11.73 22.89 -18.98
C PHE A 189 -13.25 22.93 -18.82
N ILE A 190 -13.77 22.99 -17.59
CA ILE A 190 -15.21 22.81 -17.32
C ILE A 190 -15.86 24.15 -16.96
N ASP A 191 -15.35 24.80 -15.91
CA ASP A 191 -15.83 26.06 -15.38
C ASP A 191 -14.69 27.07 -15.38
N PRO A 192 -14.68 28.08 -16.28
CA PRO A 192 -13.58 29.04 -16.38
C PRO A 192 -13.53 30.03 -15.21
N SER A 193 -14.56 30.10 -14.37
CA SER A 193 -14.63 31.00 -13.22
C SER A 193 -15.21 30.30 -11.98
N PRO A 194 -14.62 29.19 -11.51
CA PRO A 194 -15.15 28.43 -10.39
C PRO A 194 -14.76 29.11 -9.07
N SER A 195 -15.63 29.02 -8.08
CA SER A 195 -15.27 29.23 -6.67
C SER A 195 -15.10 27.88 -5.99
N PHE A 196 -14.15 27.75 -5.06
CA PHE A 196 -13.96 26.51 -4.30
C PHE A 196 -14.30 26.71 -2.82
N LYS A 197 -15.06 25.77 -2.26
CA LYS A 197 -15.46 25.75 -0.85
C LYS A 197 -15.04 24.43 -0.22
N PHE A 198 -14.43 24.50 0.96
CA PHE A 198 -13.94 23.32 1.68
C PHE A 198 -14.69 23.12 2.98
N VAL A 199 -15.29 21.93 3.15
CA VAL A 199 -16.13 21.57 4.29
C VAL A 199 -15.53 20.43 5.11
N ASP A 200 -15.99 20.27 6.35
CA ASP A 200 -15.40 19.30 7.29
C ASP A 200 -16.01 17.89 7.20
N GLY A 201 -17.23 17.71 6.66
CA GLY A 201 -17.97 16.46 6.83
C GLY A 201 -18.84 16.04 5.65
N LYS A 202 -19.14 14.73 5.64
CA LYS A 202 -19.97 13.99 4.67
C LYS A 202 -21.44 14.45 4.59
N ASP A 203 -21.99 14.97 5.69
CA ASP A 203 -23.41 15.35 5.79
C ASP A 203 -23.70 16.76 5.23
N TYR A 204 -22.76 17.32 4.47
CA TYR A 204 -22.91 18.65 3.89
C TYR A 204 -23.99 18.67 2.81
N GLN A 205 -24.99 19.52 3.01
CA GLN A 205 -26.06 19.78 2.05
C GLN A 205 -25.69 20.99 1.18
N PRO A 206 -25.64 20.84 -0.17
CA PRO A 206 -25.26 21.93 -1.05
C PRO A 206 -26.32 23.04 -1.08
N GLU A 207 -25.86 24.29 -1.09
CA GLU A 207 -26.71 25.45 -1.33
C GLU A 207 -27.01 25.60 -2.85
N PRO A 208 -28.08 26.29 -3.25
CA PRO A 208 -28.33 26.58 -4.66
C PRO A 208 -27.13 27.26 -5.33
N GLY A 209 -26.61 26.65 -6.40
CA GLY A 209 -25.40 27.14 -7.08
C GLY A 209 -24.13 26.35 -6.73
N GLU A 210 -24.20 25.45 -5.75
CA GLU A 210 -23.09 24.59 -5.38
C GLU A 210 -23.12 23.24 -6.11
N LEU A 211 -21.94 22.71 -6.43
CA LEU A 211 -21.73 21.36 -6.94
C LEU A 211 -20.63 20.71 -6.11
N ARG A 212 -20.89 19.54 -5.54
CA ARG A 212 -19.91 18.80 -4.75
C ARG A 212 -19.09 17.90 -5.64
N PHE A 213 -17.84 17.69 -5.26
CA PHE A 213 -16.97 16.69 -5.89
C PHE A 213 -16.07 15.98 -4.88
N ASP A 214 -15.69 14.74 -5.18
CA ASP A 214 -14.83 13.87 -4.38
C ASP A 214 -15.20 13.84 -2.88
N MET A 215 -16.49 13.61 -2.62
CA MET A 215 -17.02 13.41 -1.29
C MET A 215 -18.32 12.59 -1.35
N ALA A 216 -18.79 12.12 -0.18
CA ALA A 216 -20.01 11.34 -0.07
C ALA A 216 -21.19 12.10 -0.66
N ASP A 217 -22.08 11.38 -1.35
CA ASP A 217 -23.28 11.93 -1.97
C ASP A 217 -23.03 13.07 -2.96
N ALA A 218 -21.77 13.31 -3.37
CA ALA A 218 -21.42 14.37 -4.29
C ALA A 218 -21.99 14.11 -5.69
N GLU A 219 -22.24 15.21 -6.41
CA GLU A 219 -22.60 15.16 -7.81
C GLU A 219 -21.47 14.50 -8.61
N PHE A 220 -20.20 14.90 -8.42
CA PHE A 220 -19.07 14.29 -9.11
C PHE A 220 -18.19 13.51 -8.13
N THR A 221 -18.30 12.19 -8.12
CA THR A 221 -17.47 11.32 -7.26
C THR A 221 -16.94 10.14 -8.08
N HIS A 222 -16.34 9.15 -7.47
CA HIS A 222 -15.90 7.96 -8.20
C HIS A 222 -17.13 7.21 -8.72
N GLU A 223 -17.01 6.65 -9.91
CA GLU A 223 -18.09 5.90 -10.55
C GLU A 223 -17.54 4.62 -11.16
N GLY A 224 -17.96 3.47 -10.61
CA GLY A 224 -17.39 2.18 -10.99
C GLY A 224 -15.89 2.15 -10.68
N ASP A 225 -15.08 1.99 -11.74
CA ASP A 225 -13.62 1.90 -11.66
C ASP A 225 -12.93 3.25 -11.92
N HIS A 226 -13.65 4.38 -11.90
CA HIS A 226 -13.10 5.69 -12.19
C HIS A 226 -12.98 6.54 -10.92
N CYS A 227 -11.82 7.17 -10.67
CA CYS A 227 -11.68 8.21 -9.64
C CYS A 227 -12.46 9.49 -10.03
N THR A 228 -12.55 10.50 -9.15
CA THR A 228 -13.34 11.69 -9.45
C THR A 228 -12.81 12.45 -10.67
N PHE A 229 -11.49 12.52 -10.85
CA PHE A 229 -10.89 13.11 -12.05
C PHE A 229 -11.34 12.39 -13.33
N GLU A 230 -11.30 11.05 -13.33
CA GLU A 230 -11.77 10.23 -14.45
C GLU A 230 -13.27 10.45 -14.71
N THR A 231 -14.10 10.41 -13.66
CA THR A 231 -15.55 10.67 -13.76
C THR A 231 -15.82 12.04 -14.40
N LEU A 232 -15.12 13.09 -13.95
CA LEU A 232 -15.24 14.43 -14.52
C LEU A 232 -14.84 14.45 -16.00
N THR A 233 -13.71 13.84 -16.37
CA THR A 233 -13.28 13.79 -17.78
C THR A 233 -14.29 13.07 -18.67
N TYR A 234 -14.79 11.92 -18.23
CA TYR A 234 -15.76 11.12 -18.99
C TYR A 234 -17.10 11.85 -19.14
N ARG A 235 -17.68 12.34 -18.03
CA ARG A 235 -19.00 12.99 -18.03
C ARG A 235 -19.03 14.33 -18.76
N THR A 236 -17.88 15.00 -18.89
CA THR A 236 -17.77 16.26 -19.62
C THR A 236 -17.27 16.10 -21.06
N GLY A 237 -17.07 14.86 -21.54
CA GLY A 237 -16.64 14.57 -22.91
C GLY A 237 -15.20 14.99 -23.21
N LEU A 238 -14.33 14.98 -22.20
CA LEU A 238 -12.91 15.32 -22.28
C LEU A 238 -12.00 14.07 -22.40
N ASP A 239 -12.59 12.88 -22.36
CA ASP A 239 -11.93 11.57 -22.46
C ASP A 239 -11.22 11.32 -23.80
N GLY A 240 -11.54 12.11 -24.84
CA GLY A 240 -10.82 12.10 -26.11
C GLY A 240 -9.43 12.77 -26.08
N ASP A 241 -9.14 13.58 -25.05
CA ASP A 241 -7.85 14.26 -24.93
C ASP A 241 -6.78 13.34 -24.34
N GLN A 242 -5.83 12.93 -25.18
CA GLN A 242 -4.76 12.00 -24.78
C GLN A 242 -3.87 12.50 -23.64
N ALA A 243 -3.71 13.83 -23.48
CA ALA A 243 -2.97 14.37 -22.35
C ALA A 243 -3.78 14.27 -21.05
N LEU A 244 -5.11 14.46 -21.12
CA LEU A 244 -6.00 14.22 -19.98
C LEU A 244 -6.10 12.73 -19.66
N VAL A 245 -6.13 11.84 -20.65
CA VAL A 245 -6.09 10.38 -20.42
C VAL A 245 -4.81 9.97 -19.69
N ALA A 246 -3.65 10.45 -20.14
CA ALA A 246 -2.38 10.14 -19.46
C ALA A 246 -2.34 10.66 -18.02
N LEU A 247 -2.93 11.83 -17.76
CA LEU A 247 -3.10 12.34 -16.40
C LEU A 247 -4.10 11.50 -15.60
N ALA A 248 -5.23 11.13 -16.19
CA ALA A 248 -6.27 10.33 -15.54
C ALA A 248 -5.72 9.00 -15.04
N GLU A 249 -4.93 8.29 -15.86
CA GLU A 249 -4.26 7.06 -15.47
C GLU A 249 -3.31 7.25 -14.27
N ILE A 250 -2.58 8.36 -14.24
CA ILE A 250 -1.67 8.68 -13.12
C ILE A 250 -2.47 8.99 -11.86
N ILE A 251 -3.50 9.83 -11.97
CA ILE A 251 -4.34 10.20 -10.82
C ILE A 251 -5.06 8.96 -10.27
N HIS A 252 -5.54 8.07 -11.14
CA HIS A 252 -6.11 6.77 -10.77
C HIS A 252 -5.14 5.92 -9.94
N ASP A 253 -3.92 5.70 -10.45
CA ASP A 253 -2.90 4.94 -9.73
C ASP A 253 -2.54 5.56 -8.36
N LEU A 254 -2.64 6.90 -8.24
CA LEU A 254 -2.34 7.59 -6.99
C LEU A 254 -3.51 7.64 -6.00
N ASP A 255 -4.73 7.57 -6.50
CA ASP A 255 -5.95 7.75 -5.71
C ASP A 255 -6.60 6.40 -5.33
N ILE A 256 -6.79 5.52 -6.31
CA ILE A 256 -7.35 4.17 -6.11
C ILE A 256 -6.24 3.19 -5.70
N ALA A 257 -5.05 3.36 -6.29
CA ALA A 257 -3.85 2.58 -5.97
C ALA A 257 -4.03 1.06 -6.07
N ASP A 258 -4.69 0.64 -7.16
CA ASP A 258 -4.88 -0.74 -7.62
C ASP A 258 -3.82 -1.20 -8.65
N ASP A 259 -2.83 -0.35 -8.92
CA ASP A 259 -1.72 -0.59 -9.85
C ASP A 259 -2.18 -0.90 -11.30
N LYS A 260 -3.33 -0.35 -11.71
CA LYS A 260 -3.96 -0.64 -13.02
C LYS A 260 -3.16 -0.16 -14.22
N PHE A 261 -2.57 1.04 -14.16
CA PHE A 261 -1.96 1.67 -15.35
C PHE A 261 -0.43 1.67 -15.33
N GLY A 262 0.19 1.95 -14.18
CA GLY A 262 1.63 1.80 -13.97
C GLY A 262 2.49 2.75 -14.80
N ARG A 263 2.06 4.01 -15.01
CA ARG A 263 2.83 4.98 -15.80
C ARG A 263 4.16 5.34 -15.13
N PRO A 264 5.25 5.54 -15.89
CA PRO A 264 6.57 5.86 -15.31
C PRO A 264 6.60 7.22 -14.60
N GLU A 265 5.74 8.16 -14.98
CA GLU A 265 5.63 9.47 -14.35
C GLU A 265 4.97 9.44 -12.95
N THR A 266 4.23 8.37 -12.61
CA THR A 266 3.39 8.27 -11.40
C THR A 266 4.15 8.56 -10.10
N ALA A 267 5.31 7.93 -9.91
CA ALA A 267 6.11 8.12 -8.69
C ALA A 267 6.61 9.57 -8.53
N GLY A 268 6.93 10.25 -9.64
CA GLY A 268 7.37 11.65 -9.62
C GLY A 268 6.25 12.60 -9.23
N ILE A 269 5.06 12.39 -9.78
CA ILE A 269 3.87 13.19 -9.43
C ILE A 269 3.46 12.93 -7.98
N ALA A 270 3.51 11.68 -7.51
CA ALA A 270 3.25 11.35 -6.12
C ALA A 270 4.14 12.15 -5.16
N ALA A 271 5.46 12.14 -5.39
CA ALA A 271 6.42 12.85 -4.56
C ALA A 271 6.17 14.37 -4.56
N LEU A 272 5.82 14.93 -5.72
CA LEU A 272 5.52 16.35 -5.86
C LEU A 272 4.26 16.76 -5.10
N ILE A 273 3.15 16.03 -5.28
CA ILE A 273 1.88 16.31 -4.58
C ILE A 273 2.04 16.15 -3.07
N ASN A 274 2.71 15.08 -2.63
CA ASN A 274 3.00 14.86 -1.21
C ASN A 274 3.84 16.01 -0.64
N GLY A 275 4.81 16.52 -1.40
CA GLY A 275 5.61 17.69 -1.03
C GLY A 275 4.75 18.94 -0.82
N ILE A 276 3.84 19.22 -1.76
CA ILE A 276 2.90 20.35 -1.67
C ILE A 276 1.99 20.22 -0.44
N CYS A 277 1.41 19.03 -0.22
CA CYS A 277 0.56 18.78 0.94
C CYS A 277 1.33 18.90 2.27
N ALA A 278 2.61 18.53 2.29
CA ALA A 278 3.47 18.64 3.47
C ALA A 278 3.98 20.07 3.74
N SER A 279 4.11 20.91 2.71
CA SER A 279 4.62 22.28 2.85
C SER A 279 3.54 23.33 3.08
N THR A 280 2.26 22.96 2.91
CA THR A 280 1.16 23.91 2.84
C THR A 280 -0.07 23.40 3.57
N ASP A 281 -0.61 24.21 4.49
CA ASP A 281 -1.81 23.87 5.27
C ASP A 281 -3.12 24.26 4.56
N GLY A 282 -3.07 25.27 3.67
CA GLY A 282 -4.26 25.82 3.01
C GLY A 282 -4.65 25.09 1.72
N ASP A 283 -5.89 24.60 1.64
CA ASP A 283 -6.39 23.86 0.47
C ASP A 283 -6.35 24.67 -0.84
N ASN A 284 -6.67 25.97 -0.79
CA ASN A 284 -6.56 26.84 -1.96
C ASN A 284 -5.12 26.94 -2.50
N GLU A 285 -4.15 26.98 -1.60
CA GLU A 285 -2.74 27.08 -1.98
C GLU A 285 -2.22 25.74 -2.50
N ARG A 286 -2.63 24.62 -1.91
CA ARG A 286 -2.36 23.28 -2.45
C ARG A 286 -2.87 23.13 -3.87
N ILE A 287 -4.11 23.55 -4.13
CA ILE A 287 -4.69 23.54 -5.48
C ILE A 287 -3.89 24.45 -6.41
N ALA A 288 -3.51 25.66 -5.99
CA ALA A 288 -2.75 26.58 -6.83
C ALA A 288 -1.37 26.01 -7.23
N GLN A 289 -0.61 25.48 -6.27
CA GLN A 289 0.70 24.88 -6.53
C GLN A 289 0.58 23.60 -7.37
N GLY A 290 -0.37 22.73 -7.03
CA GLY A 290 -0.64 21.50 -7.78
C GLY A 290 -1.11 21.77 -9.21
N SER A 291 -1.93 22.80 -9.42
CA SER A 291 -2.38 23.26 -10.74
C SER A 291 -1.19 23.66 -11.63
N GLY A 292 -0.22 24.39 -11.06
CA GLY A 292 0.99 24.78 -11.80
C GLY A 292 1.82 23.56 -12.26
N ALA A 293 1.89 22.52 -11.42
CA ALA A 293 2.53 21.26 -11.81
C ALA A 293 1.76 20.51 -12.90
N LEU A 294 0.44 20.38 -12.74
CA LEU A 294 -0.43 19.69 -13.69
C LEU A 294 -0.45 20.38 -15.06
N ASP A 295 -0.36 21.71 -15.12
CA ASP A 295 -0.16 22.45 -16.36
C ASP A 295 1.12 22.00 -17.10
N GLY A 296 2.21 21.79 -16.37
CA GLY A 296 3.47 21.28 -16.91
C GLY A 296 3.35 19.87 -17.47
N PHE A 297 2.72 18.95 -16.72
CA PHE A 297 2.50 17.57 -17.16
C PHE A 297 1.53 17.49 -18.34
N TYR A 298 0.44 18.25 -18.32
CA TYR A 298 -0.47 18.36 -19.45
C TYR A 298 0.26 18.83 -20.72
N ALA A 299 1.09 19.87 -20.62
CA ALA A 299 1.90 20.35 -21.74
C ALA A 299 2.91 19.31 -22.23
N HIS A 300 3.54 18.56 -21.32
CA HIS A 300 4.46 17.45 -21.64
C HIS A 300 3.76 16.34 -22.44
N PHE A 301 2.61 15.86 -21.96
CA PHE A 301 1.85 14.81 -22.65
C PHE A 301 1.24 15.31 -23.97
N THR A 302 0.88 16.59 -24.05
CA THR A 302 0.42 17.20 -25.31
C THR A 302 1.53 17.21 -26.37
N LYS A 303 2.76 17.62 -26.00
CA LYS A 303 3.89 17.73 -26.96
C LYS A 303 4.39 16.39 -27.49
N ARG A 304 4.29 15.32 -26.69
CA ARG A 304 4.63 13.95 -27.12
C ARG A 304 3.76 13.42 -28.26
N ARG A 305 2.65 14.09 -28.63
CA ARG A 305 1.87 13.79 -29.85
C ARG A 305 2.60 14.15 -31.16
N GLY A 306 3.66 14.97 -31.09
CA GLY A 306 4.35 15.50 -32.27
C GLY A 306 5.74 14.91 -32.56
N ALA A 307 6.14 13.85 -31.85
CA ALA A 307 7.45 13.19 -32.00
C ALA A 307 7.30 11.75 -32.50
#